data_AF-A0A7J8GVB7-F1
#
_entry.id   AF-A0A7J8GVB7-F1
#
_cell.length_a   1.000
_cell.length_b   1.000
_cell.length_c   1.000
_cell.angle_alpha   90.00
_cell.angle_beta   90.00
_cell.angle_gamma   90.00
#
_symmetry.space_group_name_H-M   'P 1'
#
loop_
_entity.id
_entity.type
_entity.pdbx_description
1 polymer ?
#
loop_
_entity_poly.entity_id
_entity_poly.type
_entity_poly.pdbx_seq_one_letter_code
_entity_poly.pdbx_strand_id
1 'polypeptide(L)'
;MARSCSPVLLCLLLLLLLLPTPAAPSCTMSLGYKFTITPTGQPWCEMQGQVNGNTFLTYTCCIEKVNLFSVQGMKLNASEAWNQQGVRLKTVMEDFRKKLLDIKTNNAIPIDPVFLQVSMTCEKNDNVFTNSFWNMGFNGTISLHLDSKNKNWTVLRPEGTQLKNTLASERAMTDLLVKTSTWDCREWLTHVFCAKDETLNTKAAVSKTTRRTPITAIIPVILACSIVIGIIG
;
A
#
# COMPACT_ATOMS: atom_id res chain seq x y z
N MET A 1 -15.93 -53.30 -25.40
CA MET A 1 -16.87 -52.15 -25.33
C MET A 1 -16.07 -50.86 -25.18
N ALA A 2 -15.81 -50.16 -26.29
CA ALA A 2 -15.13 -48.86 -26.26
C ALA A 2 -16.19 -47.77 -26.03
N ARG A 3 -16.03 -46.97 -24.96
CA ARG A 3 -16.92 -45.85 -24.66
C ARG A 3 -16.65 -44.74 -25.68
N SER A 4 -17.60 -44.52 -26.59
CA SER A 4 -17.59 -43.38 -27.51
C SER A 4 -17.54 -42.09 -26.71
N CYS A 5 -16.48 -41.31 -26.91
CA CYS A 5 -16.32 -39.98 -26.31
C CYS A 5 -17.27 -39.04 -27.06
N SER A 6 -18.36 -38.62 -26.42
CA SER A 6 -19.37 -37.76 -27.05
C SER A 6 -18.71 -36.44 -27.51
N PRO A 7 -18.75 -36.08 -28.80
CA PRO A 7 -18.13 -34.85 -29.30
C PRO A 7 -18.73 -33.58 -28.67
N VAL A 8 -19.95 -33.69 -28.15
CA VAL A 8 -20.63 -32.63 -27.39
C VAL A 8 -19.93 -32.36 -26.05
N LEU A 9 -19.45 -33.41 -25.37
CA LEU A 9 -18.73 -33.27 -24.09
C LEU A 9 -17.36 -32.62 -24.30
N LEU A 10 -16.68 -32.97 -25.40
CA LEU A 10 -15.39 -32.39 -25.78
C LEU A 10 -15.53 -30.90 -26.13
N CYS A 11 -16.58 -30.54 -26.87
CA CYS A 11 -16.88 -29.15 -27.23
C CYS A 11 -17.24 -28.30 -26.01
N LEU A 12 -18.01 -28.86 -25.07
CA LEU A 12 -18.32 -28.20 -23.80
C LEU A 12 -17.05 -27.95 -22.96
N LEU A 13 -16.15 -28.94 -22.89
CA LEU A 13 -14.87 -28.82 -22.19
C LEU A 13 -13.97 -27.75 -22.82
N LEU A 14 -13.93 -27.67 -24.15
CA LEU A 14 -13.20 -26.63 -24.88
C LEU A 14 -13.77 -25.23 -24.65
N LEU A 15 -15.10 -25.08 -24.61
CA LEU A 15 -15.75 -23.80 -24.25
C LEU A 15 -15.46 -23.40 -22.79
N LEU A 16 -15.43 -24.35 -21.86
CA LEU A 16 -15.07 -24.10 -20.46
C LEU A 16 -13.61 -23.66 -20.30
N LEU A 17 -12.70 -24.12 -21.16
CA LEU A 17 -11.29 -23.69 -21.21
C LEU A 17 -11.11 -22.30 -21.84
N LEU A 18 -12.09 -21.81 -22.61
CA LEU A 18 -12.10 -20.48 -23.23
C LEU A 18 -12.76 -19.41 -22.35
N LEU A 19 -13.38 -19.80 -21.24
CA LEU A 19 -13.89 -18.84 -20.25
C LEU A 19 -12.70 -18.14 -19.58
N PRO A 20 -12.61 -16.80 -19.64
CA PRO A 20 -11.56 -16.09 -18.93
C PRO A 20 -11.68 -16.41 -17.44
N THR A 21 -10.62 -16.96 -16.86
CA THR A 21 -10.53 -17.12 -15.40
C THR A 21 -10.71 -15.73 -14.79
N PRO A 22 -11.62 -15.53 -13.82
CA PRO A 22 -11.72 -14.26 -13.12
C PRO A 22 -10.35 -13.97 -12.51
N ALA A 23 -9.68 -12.93 -13.00
CA ALA A 23 -8.41 -12.52 -12.45
C ALA A 23 -8.62 -12.25 -10.95
N ALA A 24 -7.82 -12.92 -10.11
CA ALA A 24 -7.79 -12.58 -8.69
C ALA A 24 -7.52 -11.08 -8.60
N PRO A 25 -8.30 -10.30 -7.83
CA PRO A 25 -8.14 -8.87 -7.94
C PRO A 25 -6.72 -8.46 -7.51
N SER A 26 -6.01 -7.77 -8.38
CA SER A 26 -4.63 -7.34 -8.18
C SER A 26 -4.59 -6.23 -7.13
N CYS A 27 -3.89 -6.41 -6.01
CA CYS A 27 -3.68 -5.32 -5.06
C CYS A 27 -2.37 -4.60 -5.35
N THR A 28 -2.40 -3.64 -6.26
CA THR A 28 -1.26 -2.76 -6.53
C THR A 28 -1.47 -1.44 -5.83
N MET A 29 -0.66 -1.18 -4.80
CA MET A 29 -0.82 -0.02 -3.92
C MET A 29 0.53 0.54 -3.49
N SER A 30 0.58 1.87 -3.42
CA SER A 30 1.67 2.65 -2.84
C SER A 30 1.15 3.35 -1.59
N LEU A 31 1.81 3.13 -0.46
CA LEU A 31 1.58 3.87 0.78
C LEU A 31 2.78 4.78 1.04
N GLY A 32 2.50 6.03 1.36
CA GLY A 32 3.53 7.02 1.63
C GLY A 32 3.17 7.95 2.76
N TYR A 33 4.20 8.45 3.43
CA TYR A 33 4.07 9.48 4.46
C TYR A 33 5.05 10.60 4.17
N LYS A 34 4.59 11.83 4.35
CA LYS A 34 5.42 13.04 4.28
C LYS A 34 5.43 13.68 5.65
N PHE A 35 6.60 13.99 6.14
CA PHE A 35 6.83 14.63 7.44
C PHE A 35 7.56 15.95 7.22
N THR A 36 7.13 16.98 7.95
CA THR A 36 7.87 18.23 8.13
C THR A 36 8.21 18.33 9.60
N ILE A 37 9.50 18.48 9.92
CA ILE A 37 9.98 18.51 11.31
C ILE A 37 10.78 19.79 11.52
N THR A 38 10.28 20.63 12.43
CA THR A 38 10.87 21.90 12.83
C THR A 38 11.21 21.80 14.33
N PRO A 39 12.41 21.34 14.71
CA PRO A 39 12.69 20.84 16.07
C PRO A 39 12.39 21.81 17.22
N THR A 40 12.60 23.10 16.98
CA THR A 40 12.35 24.20 17.93
C THR A 40 11.16 25.07 17.56
N GLY A 41 10.41 24.73 16.51
CA GLY A 41 9.23 25.46 16.06
C GLY A 41 7.95 25.01 16.76
N GLN A 42 6.86 25.74 16.53
CA GLN A 42 5.52 25.37 17.00
C GLN A 42 4.50 25.55 15.86
N PRO A 43 3.81 24.47 15.41
CA PRO A 43 4.02 23.08 15.80
C PRO A 43 5.42 22.58 15.37
N TRP A 44 5.98 21.63 16.12
CA TRP A 44 7.31 21.08 15.79
C TRP A 44 7.26 19.99 14.72
N CYS A 45 6.07 19.44 14.42
CA CYS A 45 5.89 18.49 13.33
C CYS A 45 4.54 18.65 12.63
N GLU A 46 4.55 18.27 11.35
CA GLU A 46 3.36 17.99 10.55
C GLU A 46 3.59 16.71 9.74
N MET A 47 2.53 15.91 9.56
CA MET A 47 2.56 14.68 8.80
C MET A 47 1.36 14.57 7.88
N GLN A 48 1.58 14.04 6.67
CA GLN A 48 0.53 13.65 5.73
C GLN A 48 0.70 12.18 5.34
N GLY A 49 -0.37 11.39 5.44
CA GLY A 49 -0.44 10.02 4.93
C GLY A 49 -1.13 9.99 3.57
N GLN A 50 -0.54 9.26 2.62
CA GLN A 50 -1.02 9.15 1.24
C GLN A 50 -1.13 7.69 0.82
N VAL A 51 -2.21 7.37 0.09
CA VAL A 51 -2.38 6.08 -0.61
C VAL A 51 -2.55 6.37 -2.10
N ASN A 52 -1.70 5.78 -2.94
CA ASN A 52 -1.63 6.04 -4.38
C ASN A 52 -1.57 7.55 -4.71
N GLY A 53 -0.84 8.32 -3.89
CA GLY A 53 -0.72 9.78 -4.01
C GLY A 53 -1.89 10.60 -3.46
N ASN A 54 -2.99 9.97 -3.04
CA ASN A 54 -4.15 10.65 -2.46
C ASN A 54 -4.03 10.74 -0.94
N THR A 55 -4.19 11.94 -0.38
CA THR A 55 -4.13 12.15 1.07
C THR A 55 -5.34 11.55 1.77
N PHE A 56 -5.10 10.73 2.80
CA PHE A 56 -6.15 10.16 3.66
C PHE A 56 -6.03 10.59 5.13
N LEU A 57 -4.89 11.18 5.51
CA LEU A 57 -4.59 11.57 6.89
C LEU A 57 -3.69 12.81 6.92
N THR A 58 -3.99 13.73 7.83
CA THR A 58 -3.06 14.77 8.28
C THR A 58 -2.94 14.73 9.80
N TYR A 59 -1.75 15.02 10.32
CA TYR A 59 -1.48 15.10 11.75
C TYR A 59 -0.57 16.29 12.05
N THR A 60 -0.87 17.02 13.11
CA THR A 60 -0.05 18.14 13.59
C THR A 60 0.32 17.91 15.06
N CYS A 61 1.62 17.97 15.35
CA CYS A 61 2.13 17.83 16.71
C CYS A 61 1.66 18.96 17.65
N CYS A 62 1.80 18.74 18.97
CA CYS A 62 1.40 19.64 20.08
C CYS A 62 -0.10 19.75 20.32
N ILE A 63 -0.90 19.94 19.27
CA ILE A 63 -2.36 19.96 19.38
C ILE A 63 -2.97 18.56 19.22
N GLU A 64 -2.13 17.57 18.88
CA GLU A 64 -2.51 16.18 18.59
C GLU A 64 -3.69 16.05 17.63
N LYS A 65 -3.82 17.01 16.72
CA LYS A 65 -4.95 17.08 15.80
C LYS A 65 -4.73 16.12 14.66
N VAL A 66 -5.63 15.16 14.54
CA VAL A 66 -5.71 14.19 13.43
C VAL A 66 -6.91 14.58 12.57
N ASN A 67 -6.70 14.84 11.28
CA ASN A 67 -7.80 14.94 10.32
C ASN A 67 -7.74 13.75 9.36
N LEU A 68 -8.88 13.11 9.16
CA LEU A 68 -9.04 11.91 8.36
C LEU A 68 -9.89 12.23 7.13
N PHE A 69 -9.52 11.68 5.98
CA PHE A 69 -10.16 11.95 4.71
C PHE A 69 -10.52 10.65 4.01
N SER A 70 -11.66 10.63 3.32
CA SER A 70 -11.99 9.54 2.40
C SER A 70 -11.21 9.70 1.09
N VAL A 71 -10.81 8.59 0.49
CA VAL A 71 -10.18 8.57 -0.83
C VAL A 71 -11.18 8.04 -1.85
N GLN A 72 -11.45 8.82 -2.88
CA GLN A 72 -12.43 8.45 -3.89
C GLN A 72 -12.06 7.14 -4.58
N GLY A 73 -13.04 6.25 -4.75
CA GLY A 73 -12.82 4.93 -5.36
C GLY A 73 -12.12 3.91 -4.45
N MET A 74 -11.87 4.23 -3.18
CA MET A 74 -11.26 3.31 -2.21
C MET A 74 -12.13 3.14 -0.97
N LYS A 75 -12.34 1.89 -0.56
CA LYS A 75 -12.98 1.55 0.71
C LYS A 75 -11.91 1.51 1.81
N LEU A 76 -11.47 2.69 2.25
CA LEU A 76 -10.47 2.85 3.29
C LEU A 76 -11.12 3.32 4.59
N ASN A 77 -10.86 2.61 5.70
CA ASN A 77 -11.15 3.11 7.04
C ASN A 77 -9.95 3.91 7.57
N ALA A 78 -9.96 5.22 7.35
CA ALA A 78 -8.85 6.10 7.75
C ALA A 78 -8.62 6.11 9.28
N SER A 79 -9.66 5.90 10.09
CA SER A 79 -9.52 5.82 11.56
C SER A 79 -8.79 4.54 11.98
N GLU A 80 -9.13 3.42 11.37
CA GLU A 80 -8.45 2.15 11.60
C GLU A 80 -7.00 2.19 11.13
N ALA A 81 -6.74 2.81 9.96
CA ALA A 81 -5.38 3.07 9.49
C ALA A 81 -4.56 3.83 10.55
N TRP A 82 -5.11 4.93 11.06
CA TRP A 82 -4.45 5.71 12.10
C TRP A 82 -4.23 4.91 13.39
N ASN A 83 -5.21 4.13 13.85
CA ASN A 83 -5.07 3.33 15.06
C ASN A 83 -3.95 2.28 14.95
N GLN A 84 -3.77 1.68 13.77
CA GLN A 84 -2.70 0.69 13.56
C GLN A 84 -1.31 1.32 13.37
N GLN A 85 -1.24 2.56 12.84
CA GLN A 85 0.01 3.16 12.37
C GLN A 85 0.53 4.27 13.28
N GLY A 86 -0.36 4.97 13.98
CA GLY A 86 -0.10 6.27 14.58
C GLY A 86 1.01 6.24 15.62
N VAL A 87 1.03 5.23 16.51
CA VAL A 87 2.10 5.07 17.50
C VAL A 87 3.46 4.98 16.83
N ARG A 88 3.56 4.16 15.78
CA ARG A 88 4.80 3.95 15.04
C ARG A 88 5.31 5.22 14.37
N LEU A 89 4.40 5.94 13.71
CA LEU A 89 4.72 7.19 13.01
C LEU A 89 5.11 8.30 13.99
N LYS A 90 4.44 8.37 15.16
CA LYS A 90 4.82 9.28 16.26
C LYS A 90 6.26 9.03 16.72
N THR A 91 6.62 7.78 17.00
CA THR A 91 8.00 7.41 17.38
C THR A 91 9.02 7.84 16.32
N VAL A 92 8.73 7.62 15.03
CA VAL A 92 9.63 8.05 13.94
C VAL A 92 9.84 9.58 13.96
N MET A 93 8.78 10.37 14.09
CA MET A 93 8.89 11.84 14.13
C MET A 93 9.67 12.32 15.36
N GLU A 94 9.45 11.71 16.53
CA GLU A 94 10.17 12.02 17.76
C GLU A 94 11.67 11.71 17.65
N ASP A 95 12.04 10.56 17.09
CA ASP A 95 13.44 10.18 16.90
C ASP A 95 14.15 11.10 15.89
N PHE A 96 13.48 11.51 14.81
CA PHE A 96 14.00 12.54 13.92
C PHE A 96 14.20 13.86 14.65
N ARG A 97 13.22 14.31 15.44
CA ARG A 97 13.34 15.55 16.22
C ARG A 97 14.55 15.50 17.15
N LYS A 98 14.74 14.39 17.85
CA LYS A 98 15.88 14.19 18.77
C LYS A 98 17.21 14.31 18.02
N LYS A 99 17.38 13.57 16.91
CA LYS A 99 18.61 13.64 16.10
C LYS A 99 18.89 15.03 15.55
N LEU A 100 17.85 15.78 15.17
CA LEU A 100 18.02 17.16 14.71
C LEU A 100 18.42 18.13 15.83
N LEU A 101 17.90 17.96 17.05
CA LEU A 101 18.31 18.75 18.22
C LEU A 101 19.78 18.49 18.60
N ASP A 102 20.24 17.25 18.46
CA ASP A 102 21.65 16.89 18.68
C ASP A 102 22.57 17.63 17.69
N ILE A 103 22.16 17.77 16.42
CA ILE A 103 22.93 18.54 15.43
C ILE A 103 23.05 20.01 15.82
N LYS A 104 21.93 20.63 16.22
CA LYS A 104 21.87 22.05 16.56
C LYS A 104 22.76 22.37 17.76
N THR A 105 22.76 21.50 18.76
CA THR A 105 23.61 21.63 19.96
C THR A 105 25.10 21.59 19.62
N ASN A 106 25.48 20.85 18.57
CA ASN A 106 26.87 20.76 18.10
C ASN A 106 27.28 21.89 17.13
N ASN A 107 26.48 22.96 17.00
CA ASN A 107 26.70 24.12 16.11
C ASN A 107 26.97 23.77 14.64
N ALA A 108 26.55 22.59 14.18
CA ALA A 108 26.87 22.13 12.84
C ALA A 108 25.87 22.64 11.78
N ILE A 109 24.76 23.28 12.17
CA ILE A 109 23.78 23.91 11.27
C ILE A 109 23.59 25.39 11.67
N PRO A 110 23.54 26.33 10.69
CA PRO A 110 23.24 27.74 10.96
C PRO A 110 21.91 27.96 11.69
N ILE A 111 21.79 29.10 12.37
CA ILE A 111 20.70 29.48 13.29
C ILE A 111 19.35 29.72 12.56
N ASP A 112 19.32 29.67 11.23
CA ASP A 112 18.08 29.79 10.45
C ASP A 112 17.10 28.65 10.78
N PRO A 113 15.78 28.87 10.64
CA PRO A 113 14.79 27.82 10.88
C PRO A 113 14.92 26.73 9.82
N VAL A 114 15.79 25.76 10.09
CA VAL A 114 15.96 24.57 9.29
C VAL A 114 14.84 23.59 9.65
N PHE A 115 14.02 23.27 8.65
CA PHE A 115 13.02 22.21 8.77
C PHE A 115 13.43 21.03 7.89
N LEU A 116 13.40 19.85 8.49
CA LEU A 116 13.63 18.59 7.78
C LEU A 116 12.33 18.16 7.12
N GLN A 117 12.40 17.88 5.83
CA GLN A 117 11.36 17.18 5.11
C GLN A 117 11.80 15.72 4.95
N VAL A 118 10.88 14.83 5.28
CA VAL A 118 11.08 13.39 5.15
C VAL A 118 9.91 12.83 4.36
N SER A 119 10.19 11.90 3.47
CA SER A 119 9.16 11.08 2.85
C SER A 119 9.53 9.62 2.97
N MET A 120 8.56 8.81 3.34
CA MET A 120 8.61 7.35 3.28
C MET A 120 7.71 6.89 2.15
N THR A 121 8.12 5.87 1.42
CA THR A 121 7.29 5.19 0.43
C THR A 121 7.53 3.71 0.50
N CYS A 122 6.46 2.95 0.38
CA CYS A 122 6.46 1.50 0.31
C CYS A 122 5.37 1.03 -0.65
N GLU A 123 5.70 0.03 -1.46
CA GLU A 123 4.88 -0.39 -2.59
C GLU A 123 4.69 -1.90 -2.59
N LYS A 124 3.49 -2.30 -2.96
CA LYS A 124 3.10 -3.69 -3.15
C LYS A 124 2.47 -3.79 -4.53
N ASN A 125 2.97 -4.72 -5.34
CA ASN A 125 2.36 -5.11 -6.60
C ASN A 125 1.81 -6.52 -6.41
N ASP A 126 0.49 -6.66 -6.52
CA ASP A 126 -0.22 -7.90 -6.18
C ASP A 126 0.08 -8.37 -4.75
N ASN A 127 0.72 -9.54 -4.61
CA ASN A 127 1.13 -10.08 -3.31
C ASN A 127 2.62 -9.86 -3.03
N VAL A 128 3.33 -9.17 -3.92
CA VAL A 128 4.77 -8.97 -3.83
C VAL A 128 5.07 -7.57 -3.35
N PHE A 129 5.80 -7.47 -2.25
CA PHE A 129 6.33 -6.20 -1.76
C PHE A 129 7.54 -5.81 -2.62
N THR A 130 7.42 -4.71 -3.37
CA THR A 130 8.36 -4.39 -4.45
C THR A 130 9.37 -3.33 -4.06
N ASN A 131 8.94 -2.35 -3.25
CA ASN A 131 9.75 -1.16 -3.00
C ASN A 131 9.56 -0.64 -1.57
N SER A 132 10.64 -0.16 -0.96
CA SER A 132 10.60 0.59 0.30
C SER A 132 11.79 1.52 0.43
N PHE A 133 11.54 2.80 0.60
CA PHE A 133 12.60 3.80 0.70
C PHE A 133 12.18 5.03 1.50
N TRP A 134 13.19 5.81 1.86
CA TRP A 134 13.01 7.12 2.44
C TRP A 134 13.82 8.17 1.68
N ASN A 135 13.23 9.35 1.48
CA ASN A 135 13.94 10.53 0.99
C ASN A 135 13.89 11.61 2.05
N MET A 136 15.01 12.27 2.28
CA MET A 136 15.15 13.30 3.30
C MET A 136 15.91 14.51 2.76
N GLY A 137 15.61 15.67 3.31
CA GLY A 137 16.18 16.91 2.84
C GLY A 137 15.78 18.11 3.68
N PHE A 138 16.49 19.23 3.49
CA PHE A 138 16.18 20.48 4.15
C PHE A 138 15.54 21.46 3.16
N ASN A 139 14.62 22.29 3.64
CA ASN A 139 14.11 23.46 2.92
C ASN A 139 13.64 23.21 1.47
N GLY A 140 12.93 22.10 1.22
CA GLY A 140 12.40 21.74 -0.11
C GLY A 140 13.32 20.83 -0.93
N THR A 141 14.57 20.66 -0.50
CA THR A 141 15.61 19.99 -1.29
C THR A 141 15.95 18.62 -0.71
N ILE A 142 15.54 17.56 -1.42
CA ILE A 142 15.97 16.18 -1.11
C ILE A 142 17.48 16.06 -1.35
N SER A 143 18.21 15.59 -0.35
CA SER A 143 19.66 15.46 -0.36
C SER A 143 20.16 14.09 0.12
N LEU A 144 19.29 13.26 0.70
CA LEU A 144 19.64 11.93 1.23
C LEU A 144 18.56 10.91 0.92
N HIS A 145 18.99 9.71 0.53
CA HIS A 145 18.12 8.57 0.24
C HIS A 145 18.52 7.36 1.10
N LEU A 146 17.53 6.66 1.65
CA LEU A 146 17.70 5.35 2.27
C LEU A 146 16.89 4.32 1.47
N ASP A 147 17.61 3.44 0.78
CA ASP A 147 17.04 2.20 0.26
C ASP A 147 16.84 1.26 1.46
N SER A 148 15.58 1.02 1.81
CA SER A 148 15.26 0.24 3.02
C SER A 148 15.51 -1.25 2.83
N LYS A 149 15.37 -1.75 1.60
CA LYS A 149 15.58 -3.16 1.26
C LYS A 149 17.06 -3.53 1.42
N ASN A 150 17.94 -2.67 0.91
CA ASN A 150 19.39 -2.89 0.97
C ASN A 150 20.05 -2.24 2.20
N LYS A 151 19.27 -1.52 3.02
CA LYS A 151 19.74 -0.72 4.17
C LYS A 151 20.86 0.27 3.78
N ASN A 152 20.79 0.80 2.56
CA ASN A 152 21.86 1.59 1.98
C ASN A 152 21.52 3.10 1.98
N TRP A 153 22.39 3.89 2.59
CA TRP A 153 22.28 5.34 2.65
C TRP A 153 23.09 6.00 1.53
N THR A 154 22.40 6.67 0.61
CA THR A 154 23.01 7.37 -0.54
C THR A 154 22.85 8.87 -0.39
N VAL A 155 23.98 9.58 -0.36
CA VAL A 155 24.01 11.05 -0.40
C VAL A 155 23.75 11.48 -1.84
N LEU A 156 22.65 12.21 -2.06
CA LEU A 156 22.24 12.68 -3.39
C LEU A 156 22.81 14.07 -3.70
N ARG A 157 23.08 14.88 -2.66
CA ARG A 157 23.66 16.22 -2.76
C ARG A 157 24.59 16.50 -1.57
N PRO A 158 25.55 17.44 -1.66
CA PRO A 158 26.52 17.70 -0.58
C PRO A 158 25.89 17.92 0.80
N GLU A 159 24.74 18.61 0.86
CA GLU A 159 23.99 18.91 2.10
C GLU A 159 23.50 17.64 2.82
N GLY A 160 23.33 16.54 2.08
CA GLY A 160 22.92 15.25 2.62
C GLY A 160 24.00 14.53 3.42
N THR A 161 25.27 14.94 3.27
CA THR A 161 26.41 14.31 3.98
C THR A 161 26.25 14.47 5.49
N GLN A 162 25.94 15.68 5.94
CA GLN A 162 25.73 15.94 7.35
C GLN A 162 24.53 15.19 7.89
N LEU A 163 23.42 15.21 7.15
CA LEU A 163 22.20 14.51 7.52
C LEU A 163 22.45 12.98 7.65
N LYS A 164 23.24 12.41 6.73
CA LYS A 164 23.66 11.00 6.81
C LYS A 164 24.49 10.75 8.06
N ASN A 165 25.52 11.58 8.30
CA ASN A 165 26.39 11.42 9.47
C ASN A 165 25.61 11.47 10.78
N THR A 166 24.56 12.28 10.87
CA THR A 166 23.68 12.32 12.04
C THR A 166 22.72 11.13 12.09
N LEU A 167 21.89 10.92 11.06
CA LEU A 167 20.83 9.93 11.10
C LEU A 167 21.36 8.49 11.07
N ALA A 168 22.46 8.25 10.35
CA ALA A 168 23.09 6.95 10.26
C ALA A 168 24.23 6.74 11.28
N SER A 169 24.48 7.70 12.18
CA SER A 169 25.48 7.58 13.26
C SER A 169 25.28 6.32 14.10
N GLU A 170 24.02 6.04 14.42
CA GLU A 170 23.61 4.91 15.24
C GLU A 170 22.75 3.96 14.42
N ARG A 171 22.96 2.66 14.65
CA ARG A 171 22.18 1.62 14.00
C ARG A 171 20.67 1.74 14.30
N ALA A 172 20.32 2.19 15.50
CA ALA A 172 18.93 2.27 15.98
C ALA A 172 18.00 3.05 15.03
N MET A 173 18.45 4.20 14.52
CA MET A 173 17.65 5.00 13.58
C MET A 173 17.48 4.26 12.25
N THR A 174 18.55 3.68 11.70
CA THR A 174 18.46 2.91 10.45
C THR A 174 17.52 1.71 10.61
N ASP A 175 17.63 0.97 11.70
CA ASP A 175 16.77 -0.19 11.98
C ASP A 175 15.30 0.23 12.18
N LEU A 176 15.05 1.36 12.84
CA LEU A 176 13.70 1.93 12.98
C LEU A 176 13.08 2.25 11.61
N LEU A 177 13.81 2.98 10.75
CA LEU A 177 13.33 3.38 9.43
C LEU A 177 13.09 2.17 8.53
N VAL A 178 14.03 1.22 8.51
CA VAL A 178 13.91 -0.01 7.70
C VAL A 178 12.74 -0.87 8.18
N LYS A 179 12.60 -1.08 9.50
CA LYS A 179 11.48 -1.86 10.05
C LYS A 179 10.14 -1.21 9.72
N THR A 180 10.06 0.12 9.86
CA THR A 180 8.83 0.87 9.56
C THR A 180 8.44 0.78 8.08
N SER A 181 9.38 0.98 7.16
CA SER A 181 9.07 0.98 5.72
C SER A 181 8.96 -0.41 5.10
N THR A 182 9.58 -1.45 5.68
CA THR A 182 9.64 -2.79 5.05
C THR A 182 8.72 -3.80 5.72
N TRP A 183 8.64 -3.77 7.05
CA TRP A 183 7.81 -4.71 7.82
C TRP A 183 6.46 -4.09 8.15
N ASP A 184 6.45 -3.00 8.92
CA ASP A 184 5.19 -2.42 9.40
C ASP A 184 4.33 -1.94 8.23
N CYS A 185 4.92 -1.28 7.23
CA CYS A 185 4.18 -0.90 6.03
C CYS A 185 3.60 -2.09 5.25
N ARG A 186 4.33 -3.21 5.14
CA ARG A 186 3.80 -4.39 4.46
C ARG A 186 2.53 -4.89 5.12
N GLU A 187 2.53 -4.92 6.45
CA GLU A 187 1.37 -5.31 7.25
C GLU A 187 0.22 -4.31 7.06
N TRP A 188 0.51 -3.01 7.14
CA TRP A 188 -0.49 -1.96 6.91
C TRP A 188 -1.12 -2.06 5.53
N LEU A 189 -0.31 -2.18 4.46
CA LEU A 189 -0.78 -2.38 3.10
C LEU A 189 -1.67 -3.61 3.01
N THR A 190 -1.29 -4.71 3.64
CA THR A 190 -2.04 -5.98 3.55
C THR A 190 -3.37 -5.92 4.30
N HIS A 191 -3.40 -5.37 5.52
CA HIS A 191 -4.56 -5.46 6.41
C HIS A 191 -5.48 -4.25 6.41
N VAL A 192 -4.99 -3.07 6.02
CA VAL A 192 -5.77 -1.82 6.05
C VAL A 192 -6.18 -1.37 4.65
N PHE A 193 -5.26 -1.50 3.69
CA PHE A 193 -5.44 -0.92 2.36
C PHE A 193 -5.83 -1.96 1.30
N CYS A 194 -5.27 -3.17 1.38
CA CYS A 194 -5.57 -4.30 0.48
C CYS A 194 -6.65 -5.25 0.98
N ALA A 195 -7.16 -5.06 2.20
CA ALA A 195 -8.15 -5.97 2.78
C ALA A 195 -9.41 -5.96 1.90
N LYS A 196 -9.58 -7.04 1.11
CA LYS A 196 -10.82 -7.31 0.39
C LYS A 196 -11.89 -7.78 1.35
N ASP A 197 -13.15 -7.61 0.94
CA ASP A 197 -14.38 -8.06 1.59
C ASP A 197 -14.39 -9.57 1.94
N GLU A 198 -13.58 -10.03 2.89
CA GLU A 198 -13.74 -11.36 3.51
C GLU A 198 -15.09 -11.48 4.25
N THR A 199 -15.85 -10.38 4.39
CA THR A 199 -17.20 -10.38 4.97
C THR A 199 -18.33 -10.78 4.02
N LEU A 200 -18.07 -11.10 2.74
CA LEU A 200 -19.13 -11.56 1.83
C LEU A 200 -19.30 -13.09 1.69
N ASN A 201 -18.40 -13.91 2.25
CA ASN A 201 -18.53 -15.37 2.11
C ASN A 201 -19.09 -16.10 3.35
N THR A 202 -19.38 -15.40 4.46
CA THR A 202 -19.88 -16.03 5.71
C THR A 202 -21.38 -15.80 5.96
N LYS A 203 -22.13 -15.27 4.97
CA LYS A 203 -23.61 -15.15 5.06
C LYS A 203 -24.39 -16.00 4.05
N ALA A 204 -23.73 -16.97 3.41
CA ALA A 204 -24.39 -17.99 2.59
C ALA A 204 -24.48 -19.36 3.30
N ALA A 205 -24.71 -19.37 4.62
CA ALA A 205 -25.15 -20.55 5.33
C ALA A 205 -26.45 -20.20 6.05
N VAL A 206 -27.52 -20.90 5.65
CA VAL A 206 -28.93 -20.80 6.10
C VAL A 206 -29.82 -19.90 5.24
N SER A 207 -30.16 -20.41 4.05
CA SER A 207 -31.57 -20.51 3.62
C SER A 207 -31.68 -21.63 2.59
N LYS A 208 -32.05 -22.82 3.05
CA LYS A 208 -32.58 -23.87 2.18
C LYS A 208 -34.09 -23.65 2.08
N THR A 209 -34.56 -23.02 1.00
CA THR A 209 -35.84 -23.41 0.41
C THR A 209 -35.86 -23.18 -1.10
N THR A 210 -35.93 -24.30 -1.80
CA THR A 210 -36.15 -24.53 -3.24
C THR A 210 -37.19 -23.61 -3.89
N ARG A 211 -36.83 -22.98 -5.02
CA ARG A 211 -37.73 -22.82 -6.18
C ARG A 211 -36.93 -22.68 -7.48
N ARG A 212 -37.03 -23.70 -8.34
CA ARG A 212 -36.56 -23.72 -9.74
C ARG A 212 -37.35 -22.70 -10.57
N THR A 213 -36.66 -21.92 -11.38
CA THR A 213 -37.21 -21.31 -12.61
C THR A 213 -36.21 -21.48 -13.76
N PRO A 214 -36.69 -21.62 -15.01
CA PRO A 214 -35.93 -22.22 -16.10
C PRO A 214 -34.96 -21.26 -16.80
N ILE A 215 -33.85 -21.84 -17.25
CA ILE A 215 -32.82 -21.24 -18.10
C ILE A 215 -33.39 -21.12 -19.52
N THR A 216 -33.93 -19.96 -19.87
CA THR A 216 -34.54 -19.70 -21.19
C THR A 216 -33.63 -18.86 -22.10
N ALA A 217 -32.32 -19.14 -22.12
CA ALA A 217 -31.39 -18.41 -23.01
C ALA A 217 -30.29 -19.27 -23.65
N ILE A 218 -30.17 -20.57 -23.34
CA ILE A 218 -29.10 -21.43 -23.89
C ILE A 218 -29.63 -22.35 -25.01
N ILE A 219 -30.95 -22.42 -25.22
CA ILE A 219 -31.57 -23.33 -26.18
C ILE A 219 -31.34 -22.97 -27.67
N PRO A 220 -31.21 -21.70 -28.12
CA PRO A 220 -31.15 -21.44 -29.56
C PRO A 220 -29.78 -21.75 -30.19
N VAL A 221 -28.69 -21.85 -29.40
CA VAL A 221 -27.35 -22.15 -29.93
C VAL A 221 -27.12 -23.64 -30.14
N ILE A 222 -27.77 -24.50 -29.33
CA ILE A 222 -27.65 -25.95 -29.45
C ILE A 222 -28.39 -26.46 -30.70
N LEU A 223 -29.48 -25.80 -31.11
CA LEU A 223 -30.26 -26.21 -32.29
C LEU A 223 -29.53 -25.94 -33.63
N ALA A 224 -28.65 -24.94 -33.70
CA ALA A 224 -27.91 -24.62 -34.92
C ALA A 224 -26.85 -25.68 -35.26
N CYS A 225 -26.20 -26.29 -34.27
CA CYS A 225 -25.19 -27.33 -34.50
C CYS A 225 -25.80 -28.67 -34.96
N SER A 226 -27.04 -28.97 -34.60
CA SER A 226 -27.72 -30.22 -34.98
C SER A 226 -28.17 -30.24 -36.44
N ILE A 227 -28.47 -29.07 -37.02
CA ILE A 227 -28.97 -28.96 -38.41
C ILE A 227 -27.83 -29.14 -39.43
N VAL A 228 -26.61 -28.72 -39.10
CA VAL A 228 -25.45 -28.84 -40.01
C VAL A 228 -25.00 -30.31 -40.19
N ILE A 229 -25.22 -31.17 -39.20
CA ILE A 229 -24.84 -32.59 -39.27
C ILE A 229 -25.86 -33.43 -40.07
N GLY A 230 -27.10 -32.95 -40.23
CA GLY A 230 -28.15 -33.65 -41.00
C GLY A 230 -28.12 -33.41 -42.51
N ILE A 231 -27.24 -32.54 -43.04
CA ILE A 231 -27.19 -32.19 -44.47
C ILE A 231 -25.96 -32.81 -45.17
N ILE A 232 -25.03 -33.42 -44.42
CA ILE A 232 -23.80 -34.06 -44.95
C ILE A 232 -23.79 -35.59 -44.70
N GLY A 233 -24.91 -36.16 -44.23
CA GLY A 233 -25.10 -37.60 -44.07
C GLY A 233 -26.01 -38.18 -45.13
#